data_AF-A0A381RPF0-F1
#
_entry.id   AF-A0A381RPF0-F1
#
_cell.length_a   1.000
_cell.length_b   1.000
_cell.length_c   1.000
_cell.angle_alpha   90.00
_cell.angle_beta   90.00
_cell.angle_gamma   90.00
#
_symmetry.space_group_name_H-M   'P 1'
#
loop_
_entity.id
_entity.type
_entity.pdbx_description
1 polymer ?
#
loop_
_entity_poly.entity_id
_entity_poly.type
_entity_poly.pdbx_seq_one_letter_code
_entity_poly.pdbx_strand_id
1 'polypeptide(L)' 'MQSKIAISTILILSLSQTIFGQEYTVGDYVDDFSGDICFNGDGTWSYDVDGRDRVTWINLFTSW' A
#
# COMPACT_ATOMS: atom_id res chain seq x y z
N MET A 1 -4.49 -31.94 -25.88
CA MET A 1 -3.25 -31.66 -25.11
C MET A 1 -2.88 -30.17 -25.18
N GLN A 2 -2.83 -29.57 -26.36
CA GLN A 2 -2.58 -28.12 -26.54
C GLN A 2 -3.53 -27.19 -25.78
N SER A 3 -4.85 -27.45 -25.79
CA SER A 3 -5.83 -26.56 -25.13
C SER A 3 -5.66 -26.48 -23.61
N LYS A 4 -5.20 -27.57 -22.97
CA LYS A 4 -4.94 -27.60 -21.52
C LYS A 4 -3.70 -26.77 -21.15
N ILE A 5 -2.68 -26.82 -21.99
CA ILE A 5 -1.47 -26.01 -21.84
C ILE A 5 -1.83 -24.53 -22.02
N ALA A 6 -2.59 -24.19 -23.05
CA ALA A 6 -3.04 -22.81 -23.29
C ALA A 6 -3.86 -22.25 -22.11
N ILE A 7 -4.83 -23.02 -21.58
CA ILE A 7 -5.62 -22.60 -20.41
C ILE A 7 -4.73 -22.41 -19.19
N SER A 8 -3.78 -23.32 -18.94
CA SER A 8 -2.83 -23.20 -17.84
C SER A 8 -1.94 -21.96 -17.97
N THR A 9 -1.48 -21.64 -19.18
CA THR A 9 -0.66 -20.45 -19.43
C THR A 9 -1.46 -19.16 -19.20
N ILE A 10 -2.71 -19.09 -19.66
CA ILE A 10 -3.59 -17.93 -19.45
C ILE A 10 -3.84 -17.71 -17.95
N LEU A 11 -4.10 -18.78 -17.20
CA LEU A 11 -4.33 -18.70 -15.75
C LEU A 11 -3.08 -18.18 -15.01
N ILE A 12 -1.89 -18.67 -15.37
CA ILE A 12 -0.63 -18.22 -14.74
C ILE A 12 -0.38 -16.73 -15.04
N LEU A 13 -0.59 -16.29 -16.28
CA LEU A 13 -0.45 -14.88 -16.63
C LEU A 13 -1.46 -14.00 -15.88
N SER A 14 -2.71 -14.42 -15.74
CA SER A 14 -3.72 -13.62 -15.03
C SER A 14 -3.44 -13.49 -13.53
N LEU A 15 -2.86 -14.53 -12.90
CA LEU A 15 -2.44 -14.45 -11.49
C LEU A 15 -1.14 -13.63 -11.29
N SER A 16 -0.26 -13.58 -12.29
CA SER A 16 0.98 -12.78 -12.19
C SER A 16 0.74 -11.27 -12.13
N GLN A 17 -0.44 -10.80 -12.53
CA GLN A 17 -0.83 -9.38 -12.48
C GLN A 17 -1.39 -8.95 -11.12
N THR A 18 -1.43 -9.80 -10.10
CA THR A 18 -1.96 -9.41 -8.77
C THR A 18 -0.86 -9.11 -7.74
N ILE A 19 0.41 -9.20 -8.10
CA ILE A 19 1.53 -8.86 -7.21
C ILE A 19 2.05 -7.48 -7.61
N PHE A 20 1.29 -6.44 -7.25
CA PHE A 20 1.76 -5.07 -7.32
C PHE A 20 1.97 -4.58 -5.88
N GLY A 21 3.23 -4.37 -5.50
CA GLY A 21 3.55 -3.58 -4.32
C GLY A 21 3.50 -2.11 -4.68
N GLN A 22 2.90 -1.29 -3.83
CA GLN A 22 2.96 0.17 -3.99
C GLN A 22 4.33 0.64 -3.52
N GLU A 23 5.09 1.28 -4.41
CA GLU A 23 6.35 1.93 -4.11
C GLU A 23 6.18 3.43 -4.41
N TYR A 24 6.53 4.26 -3.42
CA TYR A 24 6.55 5.72 -3.59
C TYR A 24 8.00 6.18 -3.79
N THR A 25 8.18 7.09 -4.73
CA THR A 25 9.45 7.76 -5.04
C THR A 25 9.38 9.24 -4.72
N VAL A 26 10.54 9.92 -4.73
CA VAL A 26 10.61 11.35 -4.42
C VAL A 26 9.83 12.15 -5.46
N GLY A 27 8.82 12.90 -5.01
CA GLY A 27 7.97 13.73 -5.86
C GLY A 27 6.58 13.13 -6.13
N ASP A 28 6.34 11.88 -5.73
CA ASP A 28 5.02 11.27 -5.83
C ASP A 28 4.02 11.90 -4.87
N TYR A 29 2.75 11.91 -5.29
CA TYR A 29 1.63 12.11 -4.39
C TYR A 29 1.35 10.82 -3.64
N VAL A 30 1.13 10.94 -2.33
CA VAL A 30 0.82 9.81 -1.45
C VAL A 30 -0.68 9.73 -1.29
N ASP A 31 -1.26 8.53 -1.47
CA ASP A 31 -2.67 8.27 -1.18
C ASP A 31 -2.97 8.45 0.31
N ASP A 32 -4.23 8.67 0.67
CA ASP A 32 -4.60 8.77 2.08
C ASP A 32 -4.27 7.46 2.83
N PHE A 33 -3.62 7.62 3.98
CA PHE A 33 -3.35 6.54 4.92
C PHE A 33 -3.69 7.01 6.32
N SER A 34 -4.18 6.10 7.14
CA SER A 34 -4.64 6.41 8.48
C SER A 34 -4.21 5.35 9.48
N GLY A 35 -4.08 5.76 10.74
CA GLY A 35 -3.82 4.83 11.82
C GLY A 35 -4.14 5.46 13.16
N ASP A 36 -4.37 4.59 14.14
CA ASP A 36 -4.54 5.02 15.52
C ASP A 36 -3.18 5.48 16.06
N ILE A 37 -3.10 6.72 16.51
CA ILE A 37 -1.87 7.26 17.07
C ILE A 37 -1.87 6.99 18.56
N CYS A 38 -1.11 5.97 18.97
CA CYS A 38 -1.01 5.57 20.38
C CYS A 38 -0.29 6.60 21.28
N PHE A 39 0.17 7.73 20.77
CA PHE A 39 1.15 8.58 21.47
C PHE A 39 0.58 9.78 22.24
N ASN A 40 -0.68 10.23 22.07
CA ASN A 40 -1.21 11.31 22.95
C ASN A 40 -2.74 11.56 22.93
N GLY A 41 -3.57 10.55 22.68
CA GLY A 41 -5.03 10.69 22.72
C GLY A 41 -5.75 9.57 22.00
N ASP A 42 -7.06 9.45 22.27
CA ASP A 42 -7.94 8.57 21.52
C ASP A 42 -8.24 9.21 20.15
N GLY A 43 -8.04 8.47 19.07
CA GLY A 43 -8.44 8.92 17.74
C GLY A 43 -7.57 8.37 16.62
N THR A 44 -8.17 8.31 15.43
CA THR A 44 -7.50 7.96 14.18
C THR A 44 -6.97 9.23 13.54
N TRP A 45 -5.69 9.24 13.18
CA TRP A 45 -5.08 10.28 12.35
C TRP A 45 -5.13 9.85 10.89
N SER A 46 -5.29 10.80 9.97
CA SER A 46 -5.25 10.54 8.52
C SER A 46 -4.37 11.54 7.78
N TYR A 47 -3.71 11.09 6.73
CA TYR A 47 -2.82 11.94 5.95
C TYR A 47 -3.59 13.09 5.29
N ASP A 48 -4.75 12.83 4.70
CA ASP A 48 -5.49 13.85 3.97
C ASP A 48 -6.04 14.97 4.84
N VAL A 49 -6.41 14.66 6.09
CA VAL A 49 -6.97 15.66 7.02
C VAL A 49 -5.87 16.35 7.82
N ASP A 50 -4.92 15.58 8.33
CA ASP A 50 -4.01 16.05 9.37
C ASP A 50 -2.58 16.25 8.87
N GLY A 51 -2.16 15.52 7.83
CA GLY A 51 -0.79 15.50 7.32
C GLY A 51 -0.55 16.29 6.03
N ARG A 52 -1.56 16.43 5.17
CA ARG A 52 -1.48 17.12 3.88
C ARG A 52 -1.09 18.57 4.08
N ASP A 53 -0.24 19.07 3.19
CA ASP A 53 0.36 20.42 3.24
C ASP A 53 1.22 20.70 4.48
N ARG A 54 1.63 19.66 5.21
CA ARG A 54 2.56 19.73 6.34
C ARG A 54 3.73 18.77 6.15
N VAL A 55 4.84 19.04 6.85
CA VAL A 55 5.93 18.06 6.95
C VAL A 55 5.48 16.95 7.90
N THR A 56 5.16 15.78 7.33
CA THR A 56 4.79 14.58 8.08
C THR A 56 5.99 13.63 8.10
N TRP A 57 6.40 13.21 9.30
CA TRP A 57 7.45 12.21 9.49
C TRP A 57 6.82 10.87 9.88
N ILE A 58 7.13 9.81 9.13
CA ILE A 58 6.62 8.46 9.39
C ILE A 58 7.79 7.57 9.77
N ASN A 59 7.64 6.85 10.88
CA ASN A 59 8.58 5.80 11.28
C ASN A 59 7.80 4.49 11.44
N LEU A 60 8.18 3.48 10.66
CA LEU A 60 7.54 2.17 10.63
C LEU A 60 8.47 1.17 11.33
N PHE A 61 8.03 0.65 12.47
CA PHE A 61 8.74 -0.37 13.22
C PHE A 61 7.77 -1.45 13.70
N THR A 62 8.29 -2.64 13.95
CA THR A 62 7.53 -3.75 14.49
C THR A 62 8.28 -4.41 15.64
N SER A 63 7.56 -5.04 16.57
CA SER A 63 8.12 -5.68 17.77
C SER A 63 8.36 -7.18 17.64
N TRP A 64 8.01 -7.78 16.50
CA TRP A 64 8.11 -9.22 16.24
C TRP A 64 9.21 -9.54 15.21
#